data_AF-A0ABD3MYY3-F1
#
_entry.id   AF-A0ABD3MYY3-F1
#
_cell.length_a   1.000
_cell.length_b   1.000
_cell.length_c   1.000
_cell.angle_alpha   90.00
_cell.angle_beta   90.00
_cell.angle_gamma   90.00
#
_symmetry.space_group_name_H-M   'P 1'
#
loop_
_entity.id
_entity.type
_entity.pdbx_description
1 polymer ?
#
loop_
_entity_poly.entity_id
_entity_poly.type
_entity_poly.pdbx_seq_one_letter_code
_entity_poly.pdbx_strand_id
1 'polypeptide(L)'
;MARAAPFIPLLLAAAFTINLAAAFTIFSQASCFITTQRIPPAPKLSALTAHNSRNGRRDFLKSVATSLGIAAAVPSAIPSVANAGYGDSSNIVMLNYIEYLIEKNQQTDPGDLIYKGPDAETQLRRIGEAGNRLPEIATLAEEKKWSQVQGIITGPLGTLLQTMNSVVSLAGTKEAKDAAKLVKTDLLEIGAAAGRKETASCVIAADKASKDLAKFVMIAFK
;
A
#
# COMPACT_ATOMS: atom_id res chain seq x y z
N MET A 1 17.55 7.27 -77.62
CA MET A 1 17.04 8.36 -76.77
C MET A 1 17.63 8.17 -75.37
N ALA A 2 18.66 8.94 -75.05
CA ALA A 2 19.33 8.96 -73.76
C ALA A 2 18.53 9.81 -72.77
N ARG A 3 18.34 9.34 -71.53
CA ARG A 3 17.82 10.16 -70.44
C ARG A 3 18.74 10.08 -69.22
N ALA A 4 19.23 11.27 -68.90
CA ALA A 4 20.10 11.68 -67.82
C ALA A 4 19.63 11.27 -66.42
N ALA A 5 20.59 11.03 -65.54
CA ALA A 5 20.41 10.96 -64.10
C ALA A 5 20.38 12.36 -63.46
N PRO A 6 19.75 12.49 -62.28
CA PRO A 6 20.19 13.45 -61.25
C PRO A 6 20.43 12.71 -59.91
N PHE A 7 21.63 12.75 -59.36
CA PHE A 7 22.14 13.76 -58.42
C PHE A 7 21.27 13.87 -57.14
N ILE A 8 21.68 13.19 -56.06
CA ILE A 8 21.16 13.40 -54.70
C ILE A 8 22.37 13.66 -53.77
N PRO A 9 22.36 14.75 -52.99
CA PRO A 9 23.56 15.32 -52.39
C PRO A 9 23.94 14.67 -51.06
N LEU A 10 25.26 14.69 -50.86
CA LEU A 10 26.04 14.42 -49.67
C LEU A 10 25.56 15.29 -48.49
N LEU A 11 24.90 14.70 -47.49
CA LEU A 11 24.45 15.41 -46.29
C LEU A 11 25.37 15.09 -45.11
N LEU A 12 26.41 15.91 -45.04
CA LEU A 12 27.11 16.44 -43.87
C LEU A 12 26.82 15.76 -42.51
N ALA A 13 27.72 14.85 -42.10
CA ALA A 13 27.79 14.37 -40.72
C ALA A 13 28.35 15.47 -39.82
N ALA A 14 27.48 16.13 -39.06
CA ALA A 14 27.88 17.05 -38.00
C ALA A 14 28.36 16.24 -36.79
N ALA A 15 29.68 16.27 -36.54
CA ALA A 15 30.30 15.78 -35.33
C ALA A 15 29.86 16.66 -34.14
N PHE A 16 29.00 16.13 -33.28
CA PHE A 16 28.60 16.78 -32.04
C PHE A 16 29.63 16.45 -30.96
N THR A 17 30.61 17.33 -30.79
CA THR A 17 31.55 17.33 -29.67
C THR A 17 30.83 17.80 -28.42
N ILE A 18 30.50 16.88 -27.52
CA ILE A 18 30.01 17.20 -26.17
C ILE A 18 31.23 17.51 -25.30
N ASN A 19 31.43 18.80 -25.04
CA ASN A 19 32.35 19.27 -24.01
C ASN A 19 31.80 18.90 -22.63
N LEU A 20 32.54 18.03 -21.95
CA LEU A 20 32.41 17.71 -20.55
C LEU A 20 33.02 18.87 -19.74
N ALA A 21 32.20 19.66 -19.07
CA ALA A 21 32.65 20.60 -18.05
C ALA A 21 31.75 20.49 -16.81
N ALA A 22 32.32 19.93 -15.76
CA ALA A 22 31.76 19.88 -14.43
C ALA A 22 31.68 21.29 -13.81
N ALA A 23 30.59 21.57 -13.07
CA ALA A 23 30.61 22.55 -12.00
C ALA A 23 29.51 22.23 -10.97
N PHE A 24 29.97 21.60 -9.89
CA PHE A 24 29.36 21.50 -8.58
C PHE A 24 28.85 22.87 -8.09
N THR A 25 27.59 22.99 -7.68
CA THR A 25 27.22 23.84 -6.54
C THR A 25 26.10 23.17 -5.75
N ILE A 26 26.43 22.83 -4.51
CA ILE A 26 25.51 22.36 -3.47
C ILE A 26 24.71 23.59 -3.01
N PHE A 27 23.40 23.61 -3.27
CA PHE A 27 22.50 24.51 -2.56
C PHE A 27 21.60 23.66 -1.65
N SER A 28 22.06 23.56 -0.39
CA SER A 28 21.23 23.15 0.73
C SER A 28 20.29 24.33 1.06
N GLN A 29 19.02 24.21 0.70
CA GLN A 29 17.97 25.07 1.26
C GLN A 29 17.02 24.20 2.06
N ALA A 30 17.23 24.23 3.38
CA ALA A 30 16.24 23.83 4.37
C ALA A 30 15.01 24.75 4.22
N SER A 31 14.01 24.28 3.48
CA SER A 31 12.69 24.91 3.42
C SER A 31 11.78 24.19 4.41
N CYS A 32 11.66 24.77 5.61
CA CYS A 32 10.62 24.45 6.56
C CYS A 32 9.27 24.88 5.97
N PHE A 33 8.60 24.01 5.22
CA PHE A 33 7.21 24.23 4.86
C PHE A 33 6.32 23.92 6.07
N ILE A 34 5.91 25.00 6.73
CA ILE A 34 4.78 25.05 7.66
C ILE A 34 3.54 24.59 6.88
N THR A 35 3.12 23.35 7.11
CA THR A 35 1.82 22.84 6.68
C THR A 35 0.77 23.37 7.64
N THR A 36 0.14 24.48 7.29
CA THR A 36 -1.12 24.90 7.92
C THR A 36 -2.22 24.00 7.38
N GLN A 37 -2.44 22.84 8.01
CA GLN A 37 -3.63 22.05 7.75
C GLN A 37 -4.86 22.83 8.24
N ARG A 38 -5.64 23.32 7.28
CA ARG A 38 -7.00 23.81 7.51
C ARG A 38 -7.88 22.58 7.70
N ILE A 39 -8.09 22.22 8.96
CA ILE A 39 -8.99 21.14 9.39
C ILE A 39 -10.43 21.49 8.97
N PRO A 40 -11.15 20.62 8.24
CA PRO A 40 -12.58 20.81 8.01
C PRO A 40 -13.36 20.62 9.33
N PRO A 41 -14.46 21.37 9.56
CA PRO A 41 -15.29 21.17 10.75
C PRO A 41 -15.89 19.76 10.75
N ALA A 42 -15.63 19.02 11.82
CA ALA A 42 -16.13 17.67 12.04
C ALA A 42 -17.67 17.63 12.08
N PRO A 43 -18.30 16.54 11.62
CA PRO A 43 -19.73 16.30 11.85
C PRO A 43 -20.00 16.10 13.35
N LYS A 44 -21.06 16.75 13.84
CA LYS A 44 -21.59 16.58 15.20
C LYS A 44 -22.12 15.15 15.35
N LEU A 45 -21.28 14.25 15.87
CA LEU A 45 -21.70 12.95 16.37
C LEU A 45 -22.26 13.13 17.78
N SER A 46 -23.57 12.91 17.88
CA SER A 46 -24.32 12.84 19.11
C SER A 46 -23.69 11.85 20.08
N ALA A 47 -23.65 12.29 21.33
CA ALA A 47 -23.22 11.56 22.50
C ALA A 47 -24.03 10.27 22.73
N LEU A 48 -23.34 9.19 23.06
CA LEU A 48 -23.82 8.16 24.00
C LEU A 48 -22.63 7.47 24.66
N THR A 49 -22.36 7.94 25.88
CA THR A 49 -22.08 7.11 27.05
C THR A 49 -20.74 6.36 27.11
N ALA A 50 -19.72 7.08 27.58
CA ALA A 50 -18.58 6.50 28.28
C ALA A 50 -19.03 6.10 29.71
N HIS A 51 -19.26 4.81 29.95
CA HIS A 51 -19.38 4.30 31.32
C HIS A 51 -17.99 4.17 31.93
N ASN A 52 -17.79 5.00 32.93
CA ASN A 52 -16.62 5.16 33.79
C ASN A 52 -16.29 3.84 34.53
N SER A 53 -15.34 3.07 34.00
CA SER A 53 -14.91 1.78 34.54
C SER A 53 -13.86 1.94 35.64
N ARG A 54 -14.25 2.52 36.78
CA ARG A 54 -13.39 2.57 37.98
C ARG A 54 -14.09 2.23 39.31
N ASN A 55 -15.41 2.06 39.31
CA ASN A 55 -16.19 1.76 40.53
C ASN A 55 -16.87 0.37 40.56
N GLY A 56 -16.82 -0.42 39.47
CA GLY A 56 -17.63 -1.65 39.33
C GLY A 56 -17.35 -2.79 40.32
N ARG A 57 -16.18 -2.83 40.97
CA ARG A 57 -15.87 -3.90 41.93
C ARG A 57 -16.57 -3.75 43.30
N ARG A 58 -16.90 -2.54 43.73
CA ARG A 58 -17.55 -2.32 45.04
C ARG A 58 -19.05 -2.57 45.01
N ASP A 59 -19.70 -2.33 43.87
CA ASP A 59 -21.14 -2.53 43.73
C ASP A 59 -21.52 -4.01 43.60
N PHE A 60 -20.64 -4.84 43.04
CA PHE A 60 -20.85 -6.30 42.99
C PHE A 60 -20.84 -6.94 44.38
N LEU A 61 -19.95 -6.51 45.28
CA LEU A 61 -19.90 -7.02 46.66
C LEU A 61 -21.14 -6.62 47.46
N LYS A 62 -21.72 -5.45 47.21
CA LYS A 62 -23.00 -5.06 47.81
C LYS A 62 -24.17 -5.89 47.27
N SER A 63 -24.16 -6.23 45.98
CA SER A 63 -25.22 -7.04 45.38
C SER A 63 -25.21 -8.50 45.87
N VAL A 64 -24.04 -9.07 46.23
CA VAL A 64 -23.94 -10.43 46.76
C VAL A 64 -24.26 -10.50 48.25
N ALA A 65 -23.96 -9.46 49.03
CA ALA A 65 -24.29 -9.44 50.46
C ALA A 65 -25.80 -9.34 50.74
N THR A 66 -26.59 -8.82 49.79
CA THR A 66 -28.03 -8.59 49.98
C THR A 66 -28.89 -9.82 49.64
N SER A 67 -28.34 -10.84 48.98
CA SER A 67 -29.06 -12.06 48.58
C SER A 67 -29.01 -13.21 49.60
N LEU A 68 -28.36 -13.02 50.75
CA LEU A 68 -28.24 -14.04 51.82
C LEU A 68 -29.15 -13.78 53.04
N GLY A 69 -30.05 -12.79 52.94
CA GLY A 69 -30.83 -12.28 54.08
C GLY A 69 -32.25 -12.86 54.29
N ILE A 70 -32.63 -13.97 53.66
CA ILE A 70 -33.93 -14.62 53.94
C ILE A 70 -33.74 -16.13 54.07
N ALA A 71 -33.36 -16.55 55.27
CA ALA A 71 -33.50 -17.94 55.72
C ALA A 71 -34.55 -17.94 56.84
N ALA A 72 -35.80 -18.27 56.48
CA ALA A 72 -36.84 -18.60 57.44
C ALA A 72 -37.52 -19.91 57.01
N ALA A 73 -37.26 -20.93 57.82
CA ALA A 73 -38.05 -22.14 58.06
C ALA A 73 -38.37 -23.08 56.87
N VAL A 74 -37.55 -24.12 56.71
CA VAL A 74 -37.99 -25.43 56.18
C VAL A 74 -37.38 -26.54 57.07
N PRO A 75 -38.19 -27.52 57.54
CA PRO A 75 -37.76 -28.47 58.55
C PRO A 75 -36.71 -29.47 58.04
N SER A 76 -35.88 -29.86 58.99
CA SER A 76 -34.78 -30.83 58.93
C SER A 76 -35.16 -32.18 58.31
N ALA A 77 -34.78 -32.39 57.06
CA ALA A 77 -34.56 -33.73 56.51
C ALA A 77 -33.09 -34.11 56.71
N ILE A 78 -32.86 -35.23 57.39
CA ILE A 78 -31.52 -35.79 57.64
C ILE A 78 -30.91 -36.16 56.28
N PRO A 79 -29.83 -35.50 55.81
CA PRO A 79 -29.21 -35.90 54.56
C PRO A 79 -28.54 -37.25 54.78
N SER A 80 -29.06 -38.28 54.10
CA SER A 80 -28.34 -39.54 53.91
C SER A 80 -26.97 -39.19 53.30
N VAL A 81 -25.89 -39.59 53.97
CA VAL A 81 -24.53 -39.40 53.50
C VAL A 81 -24.39 -40.15 52.17
N ALA A 82 -24.50 -39.41 51.06
CA ALA A 82 -24.15 -39.92 49.75
C ALA A 82 -22.63 -40.14 49.77
N ASN A 83 -22.22 -41.41 49.85
CA ASN A 83 -20.84 -41.82 49.67
C ASN A 83 -20.51 -41.65 48.18
N ALA A 84 -20.23 -40.41 47.78
CA ALA A 84 -19.72 -40.10 46.45
C ALA A 84 -18.33 -40.74 46.38
N GLY A 85 -18.23 -41.89 45.71
CA GLY A 85 -16.98 -42.62 45.49
C GLY A 85 -15.89 -41.66 45.05
N TYR A 86 -14.97 -41.39 45.97
CA TYR A 86 -13.91 -40.41 45.80
C TYR A 86 -12.84 -41.05 44.91
N GLY A 87 -12.88 -40.79 43.61
CA GLY A 87 -11.70 -40.99 42.76
C GLY A 87 -11.91 -41.62 41.39
N ASP A 88 -12.90 -42.49 41.18
CA ASP A 88 -12.91 -43.35 39.97
C ASP A 88 -13.32 -42.65 38.66
N SER A 89 -13.98 -41.50 38.72
CA SER A 89 -14.34 -40.70 37.53
C SER A 89 -13.42 -39.50 37.28
N SER A 90 -12.37 -39.32 38.08
CA SER A 90 -11.49 -38.13 38.01
C SER A 90 -10.39 -38.25 36.95
N ASN A 91 -10.25 -39.39 36.28
CA ASN A 91 -9.37 -39.51 35.12
C ASN A 91 -10.05 -38.94 33.86
N ILE A 92 -10.54 -37.71 33.97
CA ILE A 92 -10.86 -36.90 32.81
C ILE A 92 -9.48 -36.48 32.28
N VAL A 93 -8.97 -37.27 31.34
CA VAL A 93 -7.81 -36.90 30.53
C VAL A 93 -8.18 -35.57 29.88
N MET A 94 -7.66 -34.48 30.44
CA MET A 94 -7.90 -33.14 29.92
C MET A 94 -7.16 -33.07 28.59
N LEU A 95 -7.90 -33.38 27.52
CA LEU A 95 -7.43 -33.21 26.15
C LEU A 95 -6.84 -31.82 26.04
N ASN A 96 -5.59 -31.73 25.59
CA ASN A 96 -4.83 -30.51 25.53
C ASN A 96 -5.56 -29.51 24.62
N TYR A 97 -6.44 -28.70 25.20
CA TYR A 97 -7.32 -27.79 24.46
C TYR A 97 -6.52 -26.81 23.59
N ILE A 98 -5.26 -26.57 23.97
CA ILE A 98 -4.28 -25.83 23.18
C ILE A 98 -3.98 -26.54 21.85
N GLU A 99 -3.74 -27.85 21.84
CA GLU A 99 -3.53 -28.62 20.60
C GLU A 99 -4.79 -28.63 19.72
N TYR A 100 -5.98 -28.78 20.32
CA TYR A 100 -7.25 -28.74 19.60
C TYR A 100 -7.47 -27.38 18.90
N LEU A 101 -7.20 -26.28 19.60
CA LEU A 101 -7.29 -24.94 19.02
C LEU A 101 -6.22 -24.68 17.95
N ILE A 102 -5.02 -25.23 18.11
CA ILE A 102 -3.96 -25.13 17.09
C ILE A 102 -4.39 -25.89 15.82
N GLU A 103 -4.86 -27.13 15.97
CA GLU A 103 -5.29 -27.99 14.86
C GLU A 103 -6.49 -27.38 14.11
N LYS A 104 -7.46 -26.80 14.84
CA LYS A 104 -8.62 -26.14 14.24
C LYS A 104 -8.30 -24.82 13.55
N ASN A 105 -7.32 -24.06 14.03
CA ASN A 105 -6.89 -22.83 13.35
C ASN A 105 -5.98 -23.10 12.14
N GLN A 106 -5.33 -24.26 12.07
CA GLN A 106 -4.53 -24.64 10.89
C GLN A 106 -5.38 -25.05 9.69
N GLN A 107 -6.63 -25.46 9.90
CA GLN A 107 -7.61 -25.73 8.83
C GLN A 107 -8.24 -24.44 8.31
N THR A 108 -7.44 -23.44 7.94
CA THR A 108 -7.95 -22.35 7.11
C THR A 108 -7.92 -22.84 5.66
N ASP A 109 -9.07 -23.26 5.15
CA ASP A 109 -9.20 -23.65 3.75
C ASP A 109 -8.75 -22.45 2.88
N PRO A 110 -7.82 -22.59 1.93
CA PRO A 110 -7.33 -21.47 1.12
C PRO A 110 -8.45 -20.77 0.32
N GLY A 111 -9.60 -21.43 0.16
CA GLY A 111 -10.82 -20.86 -0.42
C GLY A 111 -11.59 -19.91 0.51
N ASP A 112 -11.36 -19.98 1.83
CA ASP A 112 -12.02 -19.16 2.86
C ASP A 112 -11.16 -17.95 3.29
N LEU A 113 -10.01 -17.72 2.62
CA LEU A 113 -9.37 -16.41 2.69
C LEU A 113 -10.30 -15.39 2.03
N ILE A 114 -11.08 -14.71 2.87
CA ILE A 114 -11.98 -13.60 2.51
C ILE A 114 -11.22 -12.51 1.73
N TYR A 115 -9.90 -12.39 1.97
CA TYR A 115 -9.03 -11.48 1.23
C TYR A 115 -8.19 -12.23 0.19
N LYS A 116 -8.72 -12.32 -1.03
CA LYS A 116 -7.90 -12.58 -2.22
C LYS A 116 -7.11 -11.31 -2.48
N GLY A 117 -5.79 -11.42 -2.61
CA GLY A 117 -4.92 -10.28 -2.86
C GLY A 117 -5.36 -9.45 -4.08
N PRO A 118 -4.73 -8.29 -4.32
CA PRO A 118 -5.13 -7.39 -5.39
C PRO A 118 -5.18 -8.12 -6.74
N ASP A 119 -6.38 -8.15 -7.32
CA ASP A 119 -6.69 -8.81 -8.58
C ASP A 119 -5.79 -8.29 -9.73
N ALA A 120 -5.29 -9.22 -10.56
CA ALA A 120 -4.32 -8.93 -11.61
C ALA A 120 -4.90 -7.99 -12.69
N GLU A 121 -6.20 -8.12 -13.01
CA GLU A 121 -6.88 -7.24 -13.95
C GLU A 121 -6.93 -5.81 -13.41
N THR A 122 -7.25 -5.66 -12.13
CA THR A 122 -7.24 -4.35 -11.45
C THR A 122 -5.84 -3.71 -11.45
N GLN A 123 -4.79 -4.50 -11.27
CA GLN A 123 -3.40 -4.01 -11.33
C GLN A 123 -3.02 -3.55 -12.75
N LEU A 124 -3.36 -4.33 -13.78
CA LEU A 124 -3.14 -3.97 -15.18
C LEU A 124 -3.89 -2.69 -15.56
N ARG A 125 -5.15 -2.56 -15.13
CA ARG A 125 -5.95 -1.34 -15.38
C ARG A 125 -5.27 -0.11 -14.78
N ARG A 126 -4.79 -0.19 -13.54
CA ARG A 126 -4.05 0.91 -12.89
C ARG A 126 -2.76 1.25 -13.62
N ILE A 127 -2.03 0.26 -14.10
CA ILE A 127 -0.81 0.47 -14.88
C ILE A 127 -1.14 1.17 -16.21
N GLY A 128 -2.19 0.73 -16.91
CA GLY A 128 -2.64 1.36 -18.15
C GLY A 128 -3.12 2.80 -17.95
N GLU A 129 -3.92 3.05 -16.90
CA GLU A 129 -4.36 4.39 -16.53
C GLU A 129 -3.17 5.32 -16.23
N ALA A 130 -2.17 4.86 -15.49
CA ALA A 130 -0.97 5.63 -15.19
C ALA A 130 -0.09 5.84 -16.44
N GLY A 131 0.02 4.83 -17.31
CA GLY A 131 0.73 4.92 -18.58
C GLY A 131 0.13 5.98 -19.51
N ASN A 132 -1.20 6.10 -19.55
CA ASN A 132 -1.89 7.12 -20.34
C ASN A 132 -1.64 8.55 -19.85
N ARG A 133 -1.23 8.74 -18.59
CA ARG A 133 -0.92 10.04 -18.00
C ARG A 133 0.52 10.51 -18.26
N LEU A 134 1.44 9.61 -18.63
CA LEU A 134 2.85 9.98 -18.87
C LEU A 134 3.00 11.00 -20.01
N PRO A 135 2.30 10.89 -21.16
CA PRO A 135 2.36 11.90 -22.21
C PRO A 135 1.82 13.27 -21.78
N GLU A 136 0.85 13.31 -20.85
CA GLU A 136 0.32 14.57 -20.31
C GLU A 136 1.40 15.37 -19.55
N ILE A 137 2.41 14.70 -18.98
CA ILE A 137 3.51 15.37 -18.29
C ILE A 137 4.33 16.21 -19.27
N ALA A 138 4.56 15.70 -20.49
CA ALA A 138 5.32 16.42 -21.50
C ALA A 138 4.60 17.72 -21.90
N THR A 139 3.31 17.65 -22.19
CA THR A 139 2.50 18.83 -22.58
C THR A 139 2.41 19.85 -21.43
N LEU A 140 2.19 19.39 -20.20
CA LEU A 140 2.12 20.27 -19.03
C LEU A 140 3.46 20.91 -18.66
N ALA A 141 4.57 20.23 -18.93
CA ALA A 141 5.92 20.77 -18.74
C ALA A 141 6.25 21.87 -19.77
N GLU A 142 5.78 21.72 -21.01
CA GLU A 142 5.88 22.76 -22.06
C GLU A 142 5.06 24.01 -21.68
N GLU A 143 3.86 23.81 -21.16
CA GLU A 143 2.98 24.87 -20.64
C GLU A 143 3.45 25.45 -19.29
N LYS A 144 4.55 24.92 -18.71
CA LYS A 144 5.12 25.32 -17.42
C LYS A 144 4.12 25.20 -16.24
N LYS A 145 3.16 24.29 -16.34
CA LYS A 145 2.16 24.01 -15.29
C LYS A 145 2.72 23.03 -14.24
N TRP A 146 3.82 23.42 -13.57
CA TRP A 146 4.58 22.56 -12.66
C TRP A 146 3.76 21.96 -11.51
N SER A 147 2.76 22.69 -11.00
CA SER A 147 1.88 22.18 -9.95
C SER A 147 1.05 20.97 -10.42
N GLN A 148 0.65 20.95 -11.70
CA GLN A 148 -0.12 19.85 -12.26
C GLN A 148 0.80 18.66 -12.54
N VAL A 149 2.00 18.90 -13.06
CA VAL A 149 3.04 17.88 -13.22
C VAL A 149 3.33 17.18 -11.89
N GLN A 150 3.53 17.94 -10.82
CA GLN A 150 3.76 17.38 -9.48
C GLN A 150 2.55 16.59 -8.96
N GLY A 151 1.33 17.03 -9.26
CA GLY A 151 0.10 16.31 -8.93
C GLY A 151 0.00 14.95 -9.63
N ILE A 152 0.40 14.86 -10.89
CA ILE A 152 0.45 13.59 -11.64
C ILE A 152 1.54 12.66 -11.06
N ILE A 153 2.71 13.20 -10.74
CA ILE A 153 3.83 12.42 -10.17
C ILE A 153 3.45 11.84 -8.80
N THR A 154 2.83 12.64 -7.94
CA THR A 154 2.50 12.20 -6.57
C THR A 154 1.21 11.39 -6.47
N GLY A 155 0.25 11.60 -7.38
CA GLY A 155 -1.03 10.88 -7.40
C GLY A 155 -0.98 9.57 -8.19
N PRO A 156 -1.30 9.60 -9.51
CA PRO A 156 -1.37 8.39 -10.32
C PRO A 156 -0.02 7.66 -10.45
N LEU A 157 1.10 8.37 -10.63
CA LEU A 157 2.41 7.72 -10.73
C LEU A 157 2.91 7.18 -9.38
N GLY A 158 2.56 7.82 -8.26
CA GLY A 158 2.79 7.27 -6.93
C GLY A 158 2.08 5.94 -6.72
N THR A 159 0.82 5.85 -7.19
CA THR A 159 0.03 4.61 -7.15
C THR A 159 0.59 3.54 -8.09
N LEU A 160 1.12 3.93 -9.25
CA LEU A 160 1.81 3.03 -10.19
C LEU A 160 3.01 2.35 -9.52
N LEU A 161 3.86 3.10 -8.82
CA LEU A 161 5.03 2.54 -8.12
C LEU A 161 4.62 1.47 -7.11
N GLN A 162 3.55 1.71 -6.34
CA GLN A 162 3.02 0.71 -5.42
C GLN A 162 2.53 -0.54 -6.16
N THR A 163 1.79 -0.34 -7.24
CA THR A 163 1.22 -1.44 -8.05
C THR A 163 2.33 -2.28 -8.69
N MET A 164 3.36 -1.66 -9.25
CA MET A 164 4.51 -2.38 -9.83
C MET A 164 5.24 -3.24 -8.80
N ASN A 165 5.43 -2.74 -7.57
CA ASN A 165 6.06 -3.54 -6.52
C ASN A 165 5.23 -4.79 -6.21
N SER A 166 3.90 -4.69 -6.19
CA SER A 166 3.01 -5.84 -6.05
C SER A 166 3.12 -6.80 -7.24
N VAL A 167 3.14 -6.30 -8.48
CA VAL A 167 3.31 -7.12 -9.69
C VAL A 167 4.65 -7.86 -9.68
N VAL A 168 5.74 -7.20 -9.29
CA VAL A 168 7.08 -7.82 -9.18
C VAL A 168 7.08 -8.96 -8.15
N SER A 169 6.40 -8.76 -7.02
CA SER A 169 6.25 -9.82 -6.01
C SER A 169 5.44 -11.01 -6.51
N LEU A 170 4.46 -10.79 -7.41
CA LEU A 170 3.65 -11.84 -8.02
C LEU A 170 4.41 -12.59 -9.13
N ALA A 171 5.14 -11.87 -9.99
CA ALA A 171 5.90 -12.46 -11.07
C ALA A 171 7.11 -13.28 -10.57
N GLY A 172 7.77 -12.83 -9.49
CA GLY A 172 8.90 -13.54 -8.88
C GLY A 172 10.18 -13.64 -9.74
N THR A 173 10.19 -13.05 -10.95
CA THR A 173 11.34 -13.08 -11.86
C THR A 173 12.32 -11.94 -11.56
N LYS A 174 13.62 -12.22 -11.71
CA LYS A 174 14.68 -11.19 -11.56
C LYS A 174 14.57 -10.13 -12.65
N GLU A 175 14.19 -10.53 -13.86
CA GLU A 175 14.01 -9.64 -15.02
C GLU A 175 12.91 -8.60 -14.77
N ALA A 176 11.75 -9.01 -14.25
CA ALA A 176 10.67 -8.08 -13.91
C ALA A 176 11.11 -7.09 -12.82
N LYS A 177 11.88 -7.55 -11.84
CA LYS A 177 12.42 -6.69 -10.77
C LYS A 177 13.39 -5.64 -11.31
N ASP A 178 14.27 -6.01 -12.24
CA ASP A 178 15.23 -5.08 -12.81
C ASP A 178 14.56 -4.09 -13.78
N ALA A 179 13.61 -4.54 -14.59
CA ALA A 179 12.77 -3.65 -15.40
C ALA A 179 11.97 -2.66 -14.54
N ALA A 180 11.40 -3.12 -13.42
CA ALA A 180 10.68 -2.24 -12.50
C ALA A 180 11.59 -1.17 -11.85
N LYS A 181 12.85 -1.50 -11.57
CA LYS A 181 13.83 -0.52 -11.07
C LYS A 181 14.14 0.55 -12.10
N LEU A 182 14.26 0.19 -13.39
CA LEU A 182 14.48 1.16 -14.46
C LEU A 182 13.32 2.16 -14.53
N VAL A 183 12.09 1.66 -14.62
CA VAL A 183 10.88 2.51 -14.60
C VAL A 183 10.84 3.39 -13.36
N LYS A 184 11.15 2.85 -12.17
CA LYS A 184 11.20 3.65 -10.94
C LYS A 184 12.26 4.75 -11.02
N THR A 185 13.41 4.48 -11.61
CA THR A 185 14.50 5.44 -11.76
C THR A 185 14.06 6.57 -12.68
N ASP A 186 13.46 6.25 -13.83
CA ASP A 186 12.93 7.24 -14.76
C ASP A 186 11.84 8.11 -14.11
N LEU A 187 10.91 7.51 -13.35
CA LEU A 187 9.87 8.26 -12.64
C LEU A 187 10.44 9.22 -11.59
N LEU A 188 11.54 8.84 -10.91
CA LEU A 188 12.24 9.74 -9.99
C LEU A 188 13.00 10.85 -10.73
N GLU A 189 13.57 10.56 -11.91
CA GLU A 189 14.19 11.57 -12.76
C GLU A 189 13.16 12.63 -13.22
N ILE A 190 11.94 12.22 -13.58
CA ILE A 190 10.83 13.15 -13.88
C ILE A 190 10.57 14.06 -12.66
N GLY A 191 10.47 13.48 -11.47
CA GLY A 191 10.28 14.26 -10.22
C GLY A 191 11.41 15.26 -9.96
N ALA A 192 12.65 14.85 -10.19
CA ALA A 192 13.82 15.72 -10.04
C ALA A 192 13.83 16.85 -11.08
N ALA A 193 13.54 16.54 -12.35
CA ALA A 193 13.45 17.52 -13.44
C ALA A 193 12.30 18.52 -13.21
N ALA A 194 11.13 18.05 -12.78
CA ALA A 194 10.00 18.88 -12.41
C ALA A 194 10.32 19.82 -11.24
N GLY A 195 11.07 19.33 -10.23
CA GLY A 195 11.55 20.14 -9.11
C GLY A 195 12.52 21.26 -9.55
N ARG A 196 13.38 20.98 -10.54
CA ARG A 196 14.27 21.98 -11.16
C ARG A 196 13.59 22.87 -12.21
N LYS A 197 12.33 22.58 -12.56
CA LYS A 197 11.55 23.27 -13.61
C LYS A 197 12.24 23.24 -14.99
N GLU A 198 12.92 22.14 -15.29
CA GLU A 198 13.58 21.91 -16.57
C GLU A 198 12.65 21.15 -17.52
N THR A 199 12.11 21.84 -18.52
CA THR A 199 11.17 21.22 -19.48
C THR A 199 11.83 20.10 -20.29
N ALA A 200 13.02 20.34 -20.86
CA ALA A 200 13.66 19.37 -21.75
C ALA A 200 14.00 18.04 -21.05
N SER A 201 14.55 18.09 -19.84
CA SER A 201 14.88 16.87 -19.08
C SER A 201 13.62 16.14 -18.62
N CYS A 202 12.54 16.86 -18.29
CA CYS A 202 11.25 16.28 -17.92
C CYS A 202 10.61 15.51 -19.09
N VAL A 203 10.62 16.07 -20.31
CA VAL A 203 10.06 15.42 -21.51
C VAL A 203 10.86 14.16 -21.86
N ILE A 204 12.20 14.25 -21.85
CA ILE A 204 13.06 13.09 -22.14
C ILE A 204 12.85 11.97 -21.12
N ALA A 205 12.73 12.31 -19.84
CA ALA A 205 12.48 11.33 -18.78
C ALA A 205 11.08 10.70 -18.90
N ALA A 206 10.05 11.46 -19.26
CA ALA A 206 8.70 10.95 -19.50
C ALA A 206 8.63 9.96 -20.67
N ASP A 207 9.35 10.24 -21.77
CA ASP A 207 9.45 9.34 -22.91
C ASP A 207 10.20 8.03 -22.57
N LYS A 208 11.28 8.12 -21.79
CA LYS A 208 12.00 6.95 -21.28
C LYS A 208 11.12 6.09 -20.39
N ALA A 209 10.47 6.70 -19.40
CA ALA A 209 9.55 6.02 -18.49
C ALA A 209 8.45 5.29 -19.25
N SER A 210 7.88 5.89 -20.29
CA SER A 210 6.84 5.28 -21.11
C SER A 210 7.33 4.02 -21.84
N LYS A 211 8.54 4.08 -22.41
CA LYS A 211 9.17 2.93 -23.11
C LYS A 211 9.53 1.82 -22.14
N ASP A 212 10.09 2.15 -20.98
CA ASP A 212 10.49 1.16 -20.00
C ASP A 212 9.28 0.55 -19.28
N LEU A 213 8.19 1.30 -19.11
CA LEU A 213 6.92 0.76 -18.61
C LEU A 213 6.34 -0.27 -19.58
N ALA A 214 6.35 0.01 -20.88
CA ALA A 214 5.90 -0.95 -21.89
C ALA A 214 6.72 -2.25 -21.85
N LYS A 215 8.06 -2.15 -21.73
CA LYS A 215 8.94 -3.34 -21.57
C LYS A 215 8.64 -4.10 -20.29
N PHE A 216 8.43 -3.39 -19.18
CA PHE A 216 8.09 -4.00 -17.89
C PHE A 216 6.81 -4.82 -18.00
N VAL A 217 5.75 -4.28 -18.62
CA VAL A 217 4.49 -5.00 -18.82
C VAL A 217 4.69 -6.26 -19.68
N MET A 218 5.49 -6.18 -20.75
CA MET A 218 5.78 -7.36 -21.59
C MET A 218 6.55 -8.47 -20.84
N ILE A 219 7.43 -8.11 -19.89
CA ILE A 219 8.22 -9.07 -19.11
C ILE A 219 7.40 -9.64 -17.95
N ALA A 220 6.60 -8.80 -17.29
CA ALA A 220 5.87 -9.18 -16.08
C ALA A 220 4.67 -10.09 -16.35
N PHE A 221 4.08 -10.02 -17.55
CA PHE A 221 2.87 -10.77 -17.93
C PHE A 221 3.11 -11.78 -19.06
N LYS A 222 4.36 -12.22 -19.21
CA LYS A 222 4.72 -13.31 -20.13
C LYS A 222 4.41 -14.66 -19.49
#